data_AF-A0A5B8HDN1-F1
#
_entry.id   AF-A0A5B8HDN1-F1
#
_cell.length_a   1.000
_cell.length_b   1.000
_cell.length_c   1.000
_cell.angle_alpha   90.00
_cell.angle_beta   90.00
_cell.angle_gamma   90.00
#
_symmetry.space_group_name_H-M   'P 1'
#
loop_
_entity.id
_entity.type
_entity.pdbx_description
1 polymer ?
#
loop_
_entity_poly.entity_id
_entity_poly.type
_entity_poly.pdbx_seq_one_letter_code
_entity_poly.pdbx_strand_id
1 'polypeptide(L)'
;MKTLLVLLAAVAAASAVRISDCDSTATVDFNNIQITGCFKNKRKCFFPKGQDASMSLPFTPHHEVTAVKAKVTAFIGVIPIPFSLPNSDGCVNSSLQCPMPAGQKGVYTSSLPIRKEYPPISLTVRWELLDQNNNKLVCIKFPVQVKN
;
A
#
# COMPACT_ATOMS: atom_id res chain seq x y z
N MET A 1 9.23 -4.62 -58.38
CA MET A 1 8.76 -3.63 -57.39
C MET A 1 8.03 -4.38 -56.28
N LYS A 2 8.63 -4.53 -55.10
CA LYS A 2 7.96 -5.09 -53.90
C LYS A 2 8.43 -4.30 -52.68
N THR A 3 7.71 -3.24 -52.36
CA THR A 3 7.89 -2.42 -51.15
C THR A 3 7.42 -3.23 -49.94
N LEU A 4 8.36 -3.67 -49.09
CA LEU A 4 8.05 -4.19 -47.76
C LEU A 4 7.70 -3.02 -46.83
N LEU A 5 6.44 -2.95 -46.38
CA LEU A 5 6.04 -2.11 -45.25
C LEU A 5 6.50 -2.76 -43.94
N VAL A 6 7.48 -2.17 -43.27
CA VAL A 6 7.85 -2.51 -41.90
C VAL A 6 6.90 -1.76 -40.96
N LEU A 7 5.92 -2.45 -40.38
CA LEU A 7 5.08 -1.92 -39.32
C LEU A 7 5.89 -1.86 -38.01
N LEU A 8 6.33 -0.65 -37.63
CA LEU A 8 6.93 -0.38 -36.33
C LEU A 8 5.80 -0.31 -35.28
N ALA A 9 5.46 -1.43 -34.66
CA ALA A 9 4.49 -1.45 -33.56
C ALA A 9 5.10 -0.77 -32.32
N ALA A 10 4.71 0.48 -32.06
CA ALA A 10 5.07 1.18 -30.84
C ALA A 10 4.30 0.55 -29.66
N VAL A 11 4.99 -0.25 -28.85
CA VAL A 11 4.43 -0.82 -27.62
C VAL A 11 4.28 0.31 -26.60
N ALA A 12 3.06 0.85 -26.46
CA ALA A 12 2.76 1.80 -25.40
C ALA A 12 2.84 1.09 -24.04
N ALA A 13 3.92 1.30 -23.30
CA ALA A 13 4.07 0.80 -21.95
C ALA A 13 3.04 1.48 -21.02
N ALA A 14 1.94 0.77 -20.72
CA ALA A 14 0.97 1.22 -19.74
C ALA A 14 1.61 1.29 -18.34
N SER A 15 1.94 2.50 -17.91
CA SER A 15 2.48 2.76 -16.57
C SER A 15 1.37 2.63 -15.52
N ALA A 16 1.26 1.45 -14.92
CA ALA A 16 0.36 1.09 -13.83
C ALA A 16 0.77 1.70 -12.46
N VAL A 17 -0.12 1.66 -11.46
CA VAL A 17 0.19 2.08 -10.08
C VAL A 17 1.26 1.12 -9.61
N ARG A 18 2.43 1.66 -9.28
CA ARG A 18 3.51 0.86 -8.71
C ARG A 18 3.40 0.92 -7.20
N ILE A 19 2.67 -0.05 -6.64
CA ILE A 19 2.86 -0.43 -5.24
C ILE A 19 4.17 -1.20 -5.21
N SER A 20 5.14 -0.75 -4.41
CA SER A 20 6.46 -1.37 -4.34
C SER A 20 6.78 -1.81 -2.92
N ASP A 21 7.59 -2.84 -2.81
CA ASP A 21 8.16 -3.27 -1.54
C ASP A 21 9.17 -2.25 -0.98
N CYS A 22 9.32 -2.20 0.34
CA CYS A 22 10.34 -1.40 1.02
C CYS A 22 10.99 -2.14 2.19
N ASP A 23 11.41 -3.37 1.91
CA ASP A 23 12.14 -4.28 2.80
C ASP A 23 11.18 -5.08 3.71
N SER A 24 10.14 -5.70 3.12
CA SER A 24 9.29 -6.64 3.85
C SER A 24 10.02 -7.95 4.16
N THR A 25 9.89 -8.46 5.39
CA THR A 25 10.37 -9.81 5.72
C THR A 25 9.35 -10.89 5.36
N ALA A 26 8.05 -10.59 5.36
CA ALA A 26 7.00 -11.50 4.90
C ALA A 26 6.86 -11.50 3.38
N THR A 27 6.24 -12.56 2.83
CA THR A 27 5.83 -12.57 1.41
C THR A 27 4.56 -11.75 1.24
N VAL A 28 4.64 -10.63 0.54
CA VAL A 28 3.48 -9.78 0.22
C VAL A 28 2.84 -10.20 -1.11
N ASP A 29 1.52 -10.34 -1.13
CA ASP A 29 0.76 -10.69 -2.34
C ASP A 29 0.31 -9.42 -3.07
N PHE A 30 1.26 -8.79 -3.78
CA PHE A 30 1.06 -7.53 -4.50
C PHE A 30 -0.06 -7.56 -5.55
N ASN A 31 -0.39 -8.73 -6.07
CA ASN A 31 -1.46 -8.88 -7.08
C ASN A 31 -2.87 -8.71 -6.48
N ASN A 32 -3.00 -8.93 -5.17
CA ASN A 32 -4.27 -8.93 -4.46
C ASN A 32 -4.39 -7.79 -3.42
N ILE A 33 -3.44 -6.85 -3.41
CA ILE A 33 -3.58 -5.62 -2.62
C ILE A 33 -4.75 -4.81 -3.19
N GLN A 34 -5.66 -4.39 -2.32
CA GLN A 34 -6.76 -3.50 -2.67
C GLN A 34 -6.67 -2.23 -1.83
N ILE A 35 -6.69 -1.08 -2.48
CA ILE A 35 -6.69 0.23 -1.81
C ILE A 35 -7.69 1.12 -2.54
N THR A 36 -8.54 1.85 -1.80
CA THR A 36 -9.53 2.78 -2.37
C THR A 36 -8.88 3.71 -3.39
N GLY A 37 -9.47 3.81 -4.59
CA GLY A 37 -9.01 4.74 -5.62
C GLY A 37 -7.68 4.38 -6.28
N CYS A 38 -7.09 3.21 -6.01
CA CYS A 38 -5.99 2.66 -6.79
C CYS A 38 -6.53 1.77 -7.91
N PHE A 39 -6.15 2.06 -9.16
CA PHE A 39 -6.59 1.31 -10.33
C PHE A 39 -5.38 0.86 -11.16
N LYS A 40 -5.41 -0.36 -11.69
CA LYS A 40 -4.29 -0.94 -12.47
C LYS A 40 -3.83 -0.07 -13.64
N ASN A 41 -4.70 0.76 -14.21
CA ASN A 41 -4.41 1.63 -15.36
C ASN A 41 -4.01 3.08 -14.99
N LYS A 42 -3.89 3.42 -13.70
CA LYS A 42 -3.51 4.76 -13.24
C LYS A 42 -2.09 4.74 -12.70
N ARG A 43 -1.40 5.88 -12.61
CA ARG A 43 -0.06 5.97 -12.00
C ARG A 43 -0.09 6.21 -10.49
N LYS A 44 -1.22 6.68 -9.96
CA LYS A 44 -1.43 7.06 -8.56
C LYS A 44 -2.79 6.58 -8.07
N CYS A 45 -2.90 6.41 -6.77
CA CYS A 45 -4.15 6.24 -6.08
C CYS A 45 -4.81 7.60 -5.83
N PHE A 46 -6.11 7.71 -6.08
CA PHE A 46 -6.83 8.96 -5.87
C PHE A 46 -7.64 8.88 -4.60
N PHE A 47 -7.33 9.73 -3.63
CA PHE A 47 -8.01 9.80 -2.34
C PHE A 47 -8.90 11.05 -2.33
N PRO A 48 -10.22 10.92 -2.52
CA PRO A 48 -11.15 12.03 -2.45
C PRO A 48 -11.29 12.52 -1.02
N LYS A 49 -11.34 13.83 -0.84
CA LYS A 49 -11.57 14.44 0.47
C LYS A 49 -13.00 14.18 0.95
N GLY A 50 -13.15 14.03 2.26
CA GLY A 50 -14.40 13.72 2.93
C GLY A 50 -14.88 12.28 2.72
N GLN A 51 -14.04 11.41 2.16
CA GLN A 51 -14.33 9.98 1.98
C GLN A 51 -13.32 9.12 2.75
N ASP A 52 -13.70 7.87 3.02
CA ASP A 52 -12.81 6.91 3.65
C ASP A 52 -11.91 6.24 2.60
N ALA A 53 -10.63 6.14 2.93
CA ALA A 53 -9.67 5.31 2.20
C ALA A 53 -9.45 4.01 2.97
N SER A 54 -9.75 2.89 2.31
CA SER A 54 -9.60 1.56 2.87
C SER A 54 -8.49 0.80 2.16
N MET A 55 -7.86 -0.13 2.89
CA MET A 55 -6.83 -1.02 2.38
C MET A 55 -7.09 -2.46 2.83
N SER A 56 -6.83 -3.41 1.94
CA SER A 56 -6.70 -4.84 2.18
C SER A 56 -5.35 -5.31 1.67
N LEU A 57 -4.53 -5.86 2.56
CA LEU A 57 -3.13 -6.16 2.35
C LEU A 57 -2.85 -7.64 2.72
N PRO A 58 -2.92 -8.56 1.74
CA PRO A 58 -2.59 -9.95 1.93
C PRO A 58 -1.07 -10.19 2.02
N PHE A 59 -0.64 -10.95 3.03
CA PHE A 59 0.76 -11.34 3.21
C PHE A 59 0.88 -12.69 3.94
N THR A 60 2.05 -13.32 3.85
CA THR A 60 2.37 -14.58 4.54
C THR A 60 3.67 -14.41 5.34
N PRO A 61 3.63 -14.45 6.69
CA PRO A 61 4.82 -14.34 7.53
C PRO A 61 5.68 -15.60 7.43
N HIS A 62 7.00 -15.48 7.64
CA HIS A 62 7.93 -16.63 7.62
C HIS A 62 8.25 -17.16 9.03
N HIS A 63 7.75 -16.49 10.06
CA HIS A 63 7.88 -16.82 11.47
C HIS A 63 6.54 -16.58 12.20
N GLU A 64 6.43 -17.05 13.44
CA GLU A 64 5.28 -16.72 14.28
C GLU A 64 5.26 -15.22 14.60
N VAL A 65 4.12 -14.59 14.40
CA VAL A 65 3.89 -13.17 14.68
C VAL A 65 2.87 -13.04 15.79
N THR A 66 3.31 -12.62 16.97
CA THR A 66 2.45 -12.52 18.16
C THR A 66 1.86 -11.12 18.33
N ALA A 67 2.48 -10.11 17.72
CA ALA A 67 2.01 -8.73 17.73
C ALA A 67 2.28 -8.07 16.37
N VAL A 68 1.38 -7.19 15.95
CA VAL A 68 1.52 -6.38 14.73
C VAL A 68 1.29 -4.92 15.08
N LYS A 69 2.21 -4.03 14.69
CA LYS A 69 2.07 -2.59 14.84
C LYS A 69 2.09 -1.89 13.48
N ALA A 70 1.01 -1.21 13.13
CA ALA A 70 0.92 -0.40 11.92
C ALA A 70 1.58 0.97 12.12
N LYS A 71 2.38 1.40 11.14
CA LYS A 71 3.02 2.72 11.08
C LYS A 71 2.89 3.28 9.67
N VAL A 72 2.52 4.56 9.59
CA VAL A 72 2.33 5.26 8.31
C VAL A 72 3.22 6.48 8.25
N THR A 73 3.91 6.65 7.13
CA THR A 73 4.70 7.85 6.84
C THR A 73 4.32 8.37 5.46
N ALA A 74 3.88 9.61 5.37
CA ALA A 74 3.68 10.31 4.11
C ALA A 74 4.97 11.01 3.68
N PHE A 75 5.32 10.91 2.41
CA PHE A 75 6.47 11.58 1.82
C PHE A 75 5.99 12.66 0.85
N ILE A 76 6.22 13.92 1.18
CA ILE A 76 6.02 15.06 0.27
C ILE A 76 7.39 15.40 -0.31
N GLY A 77 7.65 14.93 -1.53
CA GLY A 77 9.01 14.91 -2.07
C GLY A 77 9.92 14.03 -1.20
N VAL A 78 10.98 14.62 -0.64
CA VAL A 78 11.95 13.93 0.24
C VAL A 78 11.60 14.02 1.72
N ILE A 79 10.59 14.79 2.10
CA ILE A 79 10.28 15.10 3.50
C ILE A 79 9.38 14.00 4.08
N PRO A 80 9.82 13.24 5.11
CA PRO A 80 8.99 12.26 5.79
C PRO A 80 8.10 12.93 6.84
N ILE A 81 6.79 12.67 6.77
CA ILE A 81 5.79 13.16 7.72
C ILE A 81 5.10 11.95 8.33
N PRO A 82 5.33 11.65 9.63
CA PRO A 82 4.61 10.60 10.33
C PRO A 82 3.10 10.88 10.35
N PHE A 83 2.28 9.85 10.11
CA PHE A 83 0.84 9.95 10.18
C PHE A 83 0.32 9.11 11.36
N SER A 84 -0.37 9.76 12.29
CA SER A 84 -0.94 9.10 13.47
C SER A 84 -2.20 8.32 13.09
N LEU A 85 -2.14 7.00 13.24
CA LEU A 85 -3.29 6.12 13.06
C LEU A 85 -4.20 6.17 14.29
N PRO A 86 -5.55 6.16 14.12
CA PRO A 86 -6.48 5.96 15.23
C PRO A 86 -6.29 4.59 15.91
N ASN A 87 -5.91 3.58 15.13
CA ASN A 87 -5.53 2.27 15.62
C ASN A 87 -4.19 1.86 14.99
N SER A 88 -3.14 1.79 15.79
CA SER A 88 -1.84 1.25 15.36
C SER A 88 -1.66 -0.22 15.70
N ASP A 89 -2.55 -0.83 16.49
CA ASP A 89 -2.48 -2.25 16.80
C ASP A 89 -3.13 -3.07 15.68
N GLY A 90 -2.27 -3.74 14.90
CA GLY A 90 -2.68 -4.57 13.78
C GLY A 90 -3.22 -5.94 14.19
N CYS A 91 -3.29 -6.27 15.47
CA CYS A 91 -4.03 -7.44 15.96
C CYS A 91 -5.46 -7.07 16.41
N VAL A 92 -5.77 -5.77 16.47
CA VAL A 92 -7.08 -5.25 16.86
C VAL A 92 -7.75 -4.65 15.63
N ASN A 93 -9.04 -4.95 15.39
CA ASN A 93 -9.89 -4.32 14.37
C ASN A 93 -9.30 -4.23 12.94
N SER A 94 -8.49 -5.21 12.52
CA SER A 94 -7.77 -5.17 11.23
C SER A 94 -7.72 -6.53 10.51
N SER A 95 -8.73 -7.37 10.77
CA SER A 95 -8.93 -8.74 10.26
C SER A 95 -7.81 -9.76 10.52
N LEU A 96 -6.66 -9.34 11.03
CA LEU A 96 -5.65 -10.25 11.53
C LEU A 96 -6.10 -10.90 12.84
N GLN A 97 -5.69 -12.14 13.04
CA GLN A 97 -5.84 -12.88 14.29
C GLN A 97 -4.44 -13.21 14.78
N CYS A 98 -4.07 -12.66 15.92
CA CYS A 98 -2.79 -12.90 16.56
C CYS A 98 -2.95 -13.95 17.68
N PRO A 99 -2.00 -14.88 17.86
CA PRO A 99 -0.77 -15.03 17.07
C PRO A 99 -1.03 -15.60 15.67
N MET A 100 -0.27 -15.11 14.68
CA MET A 100 -0.28 -15.63 13.31
C MET A 100 0.83 -16.68 13.15
N PRO A 101 0.50 -17.92 12.73
CA PRO A 101 1.52 -18.94 12.46
C PRO A 101 2.39 -18.62 11.23
N ALA A 102 3.63 -19.08 11.27
CA ALA A 102 4.53 -19.04 10.11
C ALA A 102 3.91 -19.78 8.91
N GLY A 103 4.03 -19.20 7.71
CA GLY A 103 3.52 -19.80 6.47
C GLY A 103 2.01 -19.68 6.25
N GLN A 104 1.25 -19.19 7.23
CA GLN A 104 -0.20 -18.99 7.10
C GLN A 104 -0.52 -17.60 6.55
N LYS A 105 -1.25 -17.55 5.44
CA LYS A 105 -1.68 -16.28 4.82
C LYS A 105 -2.62 -15.51 5.76
N GLY A 106 -2.28 -14.26 6.02
CA GLY A 106 -3.15 -13.27 6.67
C GLY A 106 -3.55 -12.15 5.71
N VAL A 107 -4.59 -11.41 6.09
CA VAL A 107 -5.04 -10.22 5.36
C VAL A 107 -5.20 -9.09 6.36
N TYR A 108 -4.33 -8.09 6.28
CA TYR A 108 -4.45 -6.88 7.09
C TYR A 108 -5.44 -5.92 6.44
N THR A 109 -6.37 -5.38 7.24
CA THR A 109 -7.30 -4.35 6.78
C THR A 109 -7.20 -3.08 7.61
N SER A 110 -7.43 -1.94 6.96
CA SER A 110 -7.50 -0.63 7.61
C SER A 110 -8.46 0.27 6.84
N SER A 111 -9.18 1.15 7.54
CA SER A 111 -10.02 2.21 6.96
C SER A 111 -9.74 3.52 7.68
N LEU A 112 -9.52 4.60 6.94
CA LEU A 112 -9.20 5.92 7.49
C LEU A 112 -9.94 7.03 6.74
N PRO A 113 -10.49 8.04 7.44
CA PRO A 113 -11.08 9.19 6.79
C PRO A 113 -10.02 10.09 6.17
N ILE A 114 -10.18 10.42 4.89
CA ILE A 114 -9.42 11.47 4.21
C ILE A 114 -10.12 12.79 4.48
N ARG A 115 -9.64 13.53 5.48
CA ARG A 115 -10.37 14.69 6.00
C ARG A 115 -10.43 15.84 4.99
N LYS A 116 -11.48 16.66 5.07
CA LYS A 116 -11.73 17.77 4.13
C LYS A 116 -10.67 18.86 4.22
N GLU A 117 -10.08 19.05 5.39
CA GLU A 117 -9.00 20.01 5.66
C GLU A 117 -7.66 19.62 5.04
N TYR A 118 -7.46 18.36 4.61
CA TYR A 118 -6.20 17.96 4.00
C TYR A 118 -5.97 18.71 2.68
N PRO A 119 -4.75 19.21 2.41
CA PRO A 119 -4.48 19.93 1.17
C PRO A 119 -4.57 18.99 -0.04
N PRO A 120 -5.04 19.46 -1.22
CA PRO A 120 -4.92 18.68 -2.45
C PRO A 120 -3.44 18.59 -2.83
N ILE A 121 -2.85 17.40 -2.73
CA ILE A 121 -1.41 17.22 -2.94
C ILE A 121 -1.07 15.81 -3.44
N SER A 122 0.05 15.70 -4.15
CA SER A 122 0.70 14.44 -4.48
C SER A 122 1.70 14.05 -3.40
N LEU A 123 1.64 12.82 -2.90
CA LEU A 123 2.58 12.28 -1.92
C LEU A 123 2.84 10.79 -2.17
N THR A 124 3.85 10.23 -1.52
CA THR A 124 4.03 8.78 -1.44
C THR A 124 3.69 8.32 -0.04
N VAL A 125 2.79 7.35 0.10
CA VAL A 125 2.52 6.70 1.39
C VAL A 125 3.49 5.54 1.55
N ARG A 126 4.15 5.46 2.70
CA ARG A 126 4.80 4.25 3.19
C ARG A 126 3.94 3.67 4.31
N TRP A 127 3.51 2.43 4.13
CA TRP A 127 2.77 1.67 5.12
C TRP A 127 3.63 0.52 5.63
N GLU A 128 3.87 0.49 6.93
CA GLU A 128 4.69 -0.51 7.60
C GLU A 128 3.81 -1.29 8.59
N LEU A 129 3.90 -2.61 8.57
CA LEU A 129 3.46 -3.49 9.64
C LEU A 129 4.71 -4.03 10.31
N LEU A 130 4.87 -3.75 11.60
CA LEU A 130 6.00 -4.17 12.41
C LEU A 130 5.61 -5.38 13.27
N ASP A 131 6.49 -6.37 13.39
CA ASP A 131 6.27 -7.51 14.28
C ASP A 131 6.58 -7.19 15.76
N GLN A 132 6.47 -8.19 16.64
CA GLN A 132 6.80 -8.09 18.07
C GLN A 132 8.23 -7.59 18.38
N ASN A 133 9.16 -7.71 17.42
CA ASN A 133 10.55 -7.31 17.55
C ASN A 133 10.84 -5.97 16.85
N ASN A 134 9.80 -5.27 16.38
CA ASN A 134 9.88 -4.06 15.55
C ASN A 134 10.54 -4.29 14.17
N ASN A 135 10.62 -5.53 13.69
CA ASN A 135 11.06 -5.80 12.32
C ASN A 135 9.94 -5.46 11.34
N LYS A 136 10.29 -5.03 10.13
CA LYS A 136 9.33 -4.74 9.06
C LYS A 136 8.73 -6.03 8.50
N LEU A 137 7.69 -6.54 9.15
CA LEU A 137 6.93 -7.67 8.66
C LEU A 137 6.43 -7.42 7.24
N VAL A 138 5.79 -6.26 7.04
CA VAL A 138 5.39 -5.77 5.72
C VAL A 138 5.78 -4.30 5.58
N CYS A 139 6.28 -3.91 4.41
CA CYS A 139 6.53 -2.53 4.03
C CYS A 139 6.14 -2.33 2.57
N ILE A 140 5.12 -1.48 2.35
CA ILE A 140 4.73 -1.08 0.99
C ILE A 140 4.82 0.44 0.81
N LYS A 141 5.16 0.87 -0.40
CA LYS A 141 5.07 2.26 -0.84
C LYS A 141 4.13 2.38 -2.02
N PHE A 142 3.30 3.42 -2.02
CA PHE A 142 2.43 3.71 -3.16
C PHE A 142 2.17 5.21 -3.31
N PRO A 143 2.11 5.72 -4.55
CA PRO A 143 1.87 7.13 -4.80
C PRO A 143 0.38 7.46 -4.69
N VAL A 144 0.07 8.55 -3.98
CA VAL A 144 -1.28 9.04 -3.73
C VAL A 144 -1.43 10.47 -4.26
N GLN A 145 -2.62 10.78 -4.78
CA GLN A 145 -3.09 12.12 -5.04
C GLN A 145 -4.33 12.37 -4.17
N VAL A 146 -4.20 13.27 -3.20
CA VAL A 146 -5.35 13.81 -2.47
C VAL A 146 -6.01 14.86 -3.36
N LYS A 147 -7.32 14.76 -3.55
CA LYS A 147 -8.09 15.69 -4.38
C LYS A 147 -9.49 15.90 -3.80
N ASN A 148 -10.14 16.99 -4.21
CA ASN A 148 -11.54 17.24 -3.88
C ASN A 148 -12.45 16.19 -4.53
#